data_AF-A0A4X2LTQ8-F1
#
_entry.id   AF-A0A4X2LTQ8-F1
#
_cell.length_a   1.000
_cell.length_b   1.000
_cell.length_c   1.000
_cell.angle_alpha   90.00
_cell.angle_beta   90.00
_cell.angle_gamma   90.00
#
_symmetry.space_group_name_H-M   'P 1'
#
loop_
_entity.id
_entity.type
_entity.pdbx_description
1 polymer ?
#
loop_
_entity_poly.entity_id
_entity_poly.type
_entity_poly.pdbx_seq_one_letter_code
_entity_poly.pdbx_strand_id
1 'polypeptide(L)' 'MSMKPNSIPLQFLPNEARSQPPLKLTDPRIPYTGFMGYCVGLLDNLLNHQPVVTEKKTYAEILEDFYLVC' A
#
# COMPACT_ATOMS: atom_id res chain seq x y z
N MET A 1 -5.99 -13.23 -23.25
CA MET A 1 -7.02 -13.28 -22.20
C MET A 1 -8.38 -13.14 -22.87
N SER A 2 -9.05 -14.26 -23.14
CA SER A 2 -10.34 -14.31 -23.84
C SER A 2 -11.48 -13.95 -22.88
N MET A 3 -12.42 -13.12 -23.31
CA MET A 3 -13.58 -12.68 -22.52
C MET A 3 -14.35 -13.90 -21.98
N LYS A 4 -14.49 -13.99 -20.65
CA LYS A 4 -15.25 -15.07 -20.01
C LYS A 4 -16.76 -14.76 -20.14
N PRO A 5 -17.63 -15.76 -20.44
CA PRO A 5 -19.01 -15.51 -20.91
C PRO A 5 -19.98 -14.79 -19.95
N ASN A 6 -19.57 -14.42 -18.72
CA ASN A 6 -20.40 -13.74 -17.71
C ASN A 6 -19.62 -12.61 -17.00
N SER A 7 -18.75 -11.90 -17.72
CA SER A 7 -17.96 -10.81 -17.14
C SER A 7 -18.84 -9.59 -16.83
N ILE A 8 -19.08 -9.32 -15.55
CA ILE A 8 -19.64 -8.04 -15.10
C ILE A 8 -18.57 -6.97 -15.37
N PRO A 9 -18.88 -5.89 -16.13
CA PRO A 9 -17.91 -4.83 -16.33
C PRO A 9 -17.53 -4.19 -14.98
N LEU A 10 -16.23 -3.91 -14.77
CA LEU A 10 -15.64 -3.31 -13.56
C LEU A 10 -15.58 -4.21 -12.30
N GLN A 11 -15.71 -5.54 -12.41
CA GLN A 11 -15.50 -6.42 -11.27
C GLN A 11 -14.00 -6.71 -11.05
N PHE A 12 -13.39 -6.11 -10.02
CA PHE A 12 -11.97 -6.30 -9.67
C PHE A 12 -11.61 -7.76 -9.30
N LEU A 13 -12.45 -8.41 -8.50
CA LEU A 13 -12.35 -9.82 -8.13
C LEU A 13 -13.69 -10.50 -8.42
N PRO A 14 -13.73 -11.60 -9.18
CA PRO A 14 -14.97 -12.32 -9.42
C PRO A 14 -15.52 -12.90 -8.12
N ASN A 15 -16.84 -13.06 -8.01
CA ASN A 15 -17.44 -13.69 -6.84
C ASN A 15 -16.89 -15.12 -6.60
N GLU A 16 -16.47 -15.81 -7.66
CA GLU A 16 -15.76 -17.09 -7.63
C GLU A 16 -14.38 -17.01 -6.93
N ALA A 17 -13.73 -15.85 -6.91
CA ALA A 17 -12.46 -15.68 -6.18
C ALA A 17 -12.64 -15.74 -4.65
N ARG A 18 -13.88 -15.66 -4.13
CA ARG A 18 -14.15 -15.86 -2.69
C ARG A 18 -14.08 -17.31 -2.25
N SER A 19 -14.19 -18.28 -3.18
CA SER A 19 -14.02 -19.70 -2.86
C SER A 19 -12.55 -20.11 -2.79
N GLN A 20 -11.65 -19.26 -3.30
CA GLN A 20 -10.21 -19.49 -3.21
C GLN A 20 -9.70 -19.20 -1.79
N PRO A 21 -8.75 -19.99 -1.28
CA PRO A 21 -8.15 -19.71 0.02
C PRO A 21 -7.48 -18.32 -0.04
N PRO A 22 -7.73 -17.43 0.94
CA PRO A 22 -7.10 -16.12 0.96
C PRO A 22 -5.59 -16.28 1.04
N LEU A 23 -4.88 -15.39 0.35
CA LEU A 23 -3.44 -15.33 0.40
C LEU A 23 -2.98 -15.21 1.86
N LYS A 24 -1.98 -15.99 2.25
CA LYS A 24 -1.50 -15.98 3.64
C LYS A 24 -0.73 -14.69 3.86
N LEU A 25 -0.86 -14.11 5.06
CA LEU A 25 -0.13 -12.89 5.41
C LEU A 25 1.40 -13.07 5.33
N THR A 26 1.87 -14.32 5.47
CA THR A 26 3.28 -14.72 5.37
C THR A 26 3.77 -14.93 3.94
N ASP A 27 2.90 -14.80 2.93
CA ASP A 27 3.33 -14.88 1.53
C ASP A 27 4.38 -13.80 1.26
N PRO A 28 5.58 -14.14 0.71
CA PRO A 28 6.72 -13.22 0.58
C PRO A 28 6.44 -11.99 -0.30
N ARG A 29 5.35 -12.03 -1.07
CA ARG A 29 4.86 -10.92 -1.89
C ARG A 29 4.36 -9.76 -1.03
N ILE A 30 3.71 -10.04 0.10
CA ILE A 30 3.13 -9.03 0.99
C ILE A 30 4.21 -8.18 1.69
N PRO A 31 5.24 -8.76 2.35
CA PRO A 31 6.30 -7.96 2.95
C PRO A 31 7.12 -7.23 1.88
N TYR A 32 7.25 -7.77 0.66
CA TYR A 32 7.86 -7.05 -0.45
C TYR A 32 7.05 -5.81 -0.85
N THR A 33 5.72 -5.91 -0.97
CA THR A 33 4.86 -4.74 -1.21
C THR A 33 4.96 -3.72 -0.07
N GLY A 34 5.03 -4.16 1.19
CA GLY A 34 5.26 -3.30 2.33
C GLY A 34 6.61 -2.58 2.27
N PHE A 35 7.68 -3.30 1.90
CA PHE A 35 9.01 -2.75 1.68
C PHE A 35 9.03 -1.70 0.56
N MET A 36 8.34 -1.97 -0.55
CA MET A 36 8.19 -0.99 -1.63
C MET A 36 7.49 0.28 -1.15
N GLY A 37 6.44 0.17 -0.33
CA GLY A 37 5.78 1.32 0.29
C GLY A 37 6.72 2.13 1.20
N TYR A 38 7.57 1.44 1.96
CA TYR A 38 8.60 2.08 2.77
C TYR A 38 9.60 2.86 1.91
N CYS A 39 10.11 2.27 0.82
CA CYS A 39 11.01 2.95 -0.11
C CYS A 39 10.35 4.17 -0.78
N VAL A 40 9.06 4.10 -1.10
CA VAL A 40 8.32 5.25 -1.66
C VAL A 40 8.25 6.40 -0.64
N GLY A 41 7.99 6.11 0.64
CA GLY A 41 7.99 7.14 1.69
C GLY A 41 9.36 7.79 1.88
N LEU A 42 10.44 6.99 1.84
CA LEU A 42 11.80 7.53 1.88
C LEU A 42 12.12 8.40 0.66
N LEU A 43 11.69 7.97 -0.53
CA LEU A 43 11.91 8.70 -1.78
C LEU A 43 11.12 10.01 -1.80
N ASP A 44 9.88 10.02 -1.31
CA ASP A 44 9.07 11.23 -1.20
C ASP A 44 9.71 12.26 -0.27
N ASN A 45 10.20 11.81 0.89
CA ASN A 45 10.96 12.67 1.80
C ASN A 45 12.23 13.21 1.14
N LEU A 46 12.93 12.40 0.35
CA LEU A 46 14.14 12.81 -0.37
C LEU A 46 13.84 13.88 -1.42
N LEU A 47 12.77 13.71 -2.20
CA LEU A 47 12.35 14.66 -3.24
C LEU A 47 11.87 15.99 -2.64
N ASN A 48 11.20 15.94 -1.49
CA ASN A 48 10.70 17.12 -0.79
C ASN A 48 11.76 17.82 0.08
N HIS A 49 13.04 17.42 -0.02
CA HIS A 49 14.14 17.94 0.79
C HIS A 49 13.88 17.85 2.30
N GLN A 50 13.06 16.89 2.72
CA GLN A 50 12.80 16.57 4.11
C GLN A 50 13.80 15.52 4.60
N PRO A 51 14.06 15.43 5.92
CA PRO A 51 14.91 14.37 6.44
C PRO A 51 14.31 12.99 6.14
N VAL A 52 15.00 12.24 5.28
CA VAL A 52 14.58 10.91 4.78
C VAL A 52 14.43 9.90 5.92
N VAL A 53 15.33 9.97 6.90
CA VAL A 53 15.27 9.18 8.12
C VAL A 53 15.41 10.16 9.28
N THR A 54 14.29 10.54 9.88
CA THR A 54 14.26 11.29 11.13
C THR A 54 14.41 10.30 12.29
N GLU A 55 15.42 10.49 13.14
CA GLU A 55 15.42 9.87 14.47
C GLU A 55 14.18 10.35 15.23
N LYS A 56 13.29 9.41 15.55
CA LYS A 56 12.11 9.52 16.43
C LYS A 56 11.58 10.94 16.62
N LYS A 57 10.89 11.49 15.61
CA LYS A 57 9.83 12.46 15.90
C LYS A 57 8.74 11.77 16.69
N THR A 58 8.31 12.37 17.79
CA THR A 58 7.23 11.85 18.64
C THR A 58 5.95 11.80 17.79
N TYR A 59 5.12 10.76 17.93
CA TYR A 59 3.88 10.56 17.14
C TYR A 59 2.98 11.81 17.04
N ALA A 60 3.05 12.71 18.03
CA ALA A 60 2.37 13.99 18.03
C ALA A 60 2.77 14.90 16.85
N GLU A 61 4.07 14.99 16.51
CA GLU A 61 4.55 15.86 15.44
C GLU A 61 4.12 15.34 14.05
N ILE A 62 4.10 14.02 13.88
CA ILE A 62 3.68 13.38 12.62
C ILE A 62 2.15 13.52 12.43
N LEU A 63 1.38 13.49 13.51
CA LEU A 63 -0.08 13.63 13.44
C LEU A 63 -0.50 15.05 13.06
N GLU A 64 0.20 16.06 13.57
CA GLU A 64 -0.03 17.47 13.21
C GLU A 64 0.30 17.73 11.72
N ASP A 65 1.41 17.18 11.22
CA ASP A 65 1.77 17.28 9.80
C ASP A 65 0.70 16.62 8.89
N PHE A 66 0.11 15.50 9.31
CA PHE A 66 -0.98 14.83 8.58
C PHE A 66 -2.32 15.58 8.63
N TYR A 67 -2.64 16.21 9.77
CA TYR A 67 -3.90 16.95 9.94
C TYR A 67 -3.90 18.30 9.22
N LEU A 68 -2.73 18.90 8.99
CA LEU A 68 -2.60 20.19 8.30
C LEU A 68 -2.64 20.04 6.77
N VAL A 69 -2.41 18.83 6.25
CA VAL A 69 -2.49 18.49 4.82
C VAL A 69 -3.92 18.07 4.40
N CYS A 70 -4.81 17.76 5.35
CA CYS A 70 -6.23 17.47 5.09
C CYS A 70 -7.09 18.73 5.15
#